data_AF-A0A8B6G2U6-F1
#
_entry.id   AF-A0A8B6G2U6-F1
#
_cell.length_a   1.000
_cell.length_b   1.000
_cell.length_c   1.000
_cell.angle_alpha   90.00
_cell.angle_beta   90.00
_cell.angle_gamma   90.00
#
_symmetry.space_group_name_H-M   'P 1'
#
loop_
_entity.id
_entity.type
_entity.pdbx_description
1 polymer ?
#
loop_
_entity_poly.entity_id
_entity_poly.type
_entity_poly.pdbx_seq_one_letter_code
_entity_poly.pdbx_strand_id
1 'polypeptide(L)' 'MVVTDTLQAYNNNDGIFAAPISGMYVFFWTTAVKQYERTELLVDGVPYGYALADVANDGDTDYGSASQIVVLKSVL' A
#
# COMPACT_ATOMS: atom_id res chain seq x y z
N MET A 1 1.89 3.92 12.94
CA MET A 1 1.18 3.22 14.02
C MET A 1 0.46 2.03 13.40
N VAL A 2 0.70 0.82 13.89
CA VAL A 2 -0.03 -0.39 13.46
C VAL A 2 -1.29 -0.51 14.31
N VAL A 3 -2.44 -0.73 13.66
CA VAL A 3 -3.73 -0.88 14.35
C VAL A 3 -3.98 -2.34 14.72
N THR A 4 -3.69 -3.27 13.80
CA THR A 4 -3.91 -4.71 13.99
C THR A 4 -2.78 -5.49 13.33
N ASP A 5 -2.18 -6.43 14.07
CA ASP A 5 -1.28 -7.45 13.54
C ASP A 5 -1.32 -8.70 14.43
N THR A 6 -2.31 -9.56 14.19
CA THR A 6 -2.58 -10.72 15.05
C THR A 6 -1.56 -11.85 14.92
N LEU A 7 -0.85 -11.91 13.78
CA LEU A 7 0.12 -12.97 13.48
C LEU A 7 1.57 -12.49 13.55
N GLN A 8 1.81 -11.22 13.92
CA GLN A 8 3.14 -10.60 13.87
C GLN A 8 3.78 -10.71 12.48
N ALA A 9 2.95 -10.62 11.44
CA ALA A 9 3.35 -10.81 10.06
C ALA A 9 3.80 -9.49 9.42
N TYR A 10 3.55 -8.35 10.07
CA TYR A 10 3.96 -7.03 9.62
C TYR A 10 5.06 -6.46 10.53
N ASN A 11 6.24 -6.20 9.96
CA ASN A 11 7.31 -5.56 10.71
C ASN A 11 7.12 -4.04 10.71
N ASN A 12 6.79 -3.47 11.88
CA ASN A 12 6.55 -2.05 12.05
C ASN A 12 7.81 -1.16 11.90
N ASN A 13 9.02 -1.75 11.85
CA ASN A 13 10.25 -1.00 11.66
C ASN A 13 10.56 -0.72 10.18
N ASP A 14 10.22 -1.65 9.28
CA ASP A 14 10.53 -1.55 7.85
C ASP A 14 9.29 -1.54 6.94
N GLY A 15 8.10 -1.84 7.49
CA GLY A 15 6.84 -1.87 6.77
C GLY A 15 6.63 -3.11 5.90
N ILE A 16 7.45 -4.16 6.08
CA ILE A 16 7.35 -5.39 5.28
C ILE A 16 6.34 -6.34 5.92
N PHE A 17 5.42 -6.83 5.09
CA PHE A 17 4.55 -7.96 5.42
C PHE A 17 5.16 -9.26 4.87
N ALA A 18 5.40 -10.23 5.74
CA ALA A 18 5.83 -11.58 5.38
C ALA A 18 4.65 -12.54 5.54
N ALA A 19 4.21 -13.17 4.44
CA ALA A 19 3.10 -14.11 4.48
C ALA A 19 3.41 -15.29 5.43
N PRO A 20 2.65 -15.47 6.53
CA PRO A 20 2.98 -16.50 7.52
C PRO A 20 2.55 -17.91 7.10
N ILE A 21 1.66 -18.02 6.11
CA ILE A 21 1.14 -19.28 5.55
C ILE A 21 0.91 -19.18 4.04
N SER A 22 0.96 -20.29 3.32
CA SER A 22 0.54 -20.34 1.90
C SER A 22 -0.94 -20.00 1.76
N GLY A 23 -1.30 -19.14 0.82
CA GLY A 23 -2.68 -18.67 0.67
C GLY A 23 -2.86 -17.49 -0.28
N MET A 24 -4.10 -17.01 -0.38
CA MET A 24 -4.46 -15.79 -1.09
C MET A 24 -4.50 -14.62 -0.11
N TYR A 25 -3.86 -13.52 -0.50
CA TYR A 25 -3.76 -12.29 0.28
C TYR A 25 -4.32 -11.12 -0.51
N VAL A 26 -5.00 -10.20 0.19
CA VAL A 26 -5.54 -8.97 -0.38
C VAL A 26 -4.81 -7.80 0.26
N PHE A 27 -4.17 -7.00 -0.57
CA PHE A 27 -3.54 -5.74 -0.16
C PHE A 27 -4.39 -4.60 -0.70
N PHE A 28 -4.81 -3.71 0.18
CA PHE A 28 -5.56 -2.51 -0.17
C PHE A 28 -4.93 -1.31 0.53
N TRP A 29 -4.81 -0.21 -0.18
CA TRP A 29 -4.37 1.05 0.41
C TRP A 29 -5.02 2.24 -0.28
N THR A 30 -5.09 3.35 0.46
CA THR A 30 -5.51 4.66 -0.02
C THR A 30 -4.44 5.68 0.36
N THR A 31 -4.08 6.54 -0.56
CA THR A 31 -3.20 7.69 -0.31
C THR A 31 -3.99 8.98 -0.39
N ALA A 32 -3.66 9.94 0.47
CA ALA A 32 -4.14 11.31 0.42
C ALA A 32 -2.93 12.24 0.39
N VAL A 33 -2.88 13.15 -0.57
CA VAL A 33 -1.64 13.85 -0.94
C VAL A 33 -1.91 15.33 -1.20
N LYS A 34 -0.90 16.17 -0.95
CA LYS A 34 -0.92 17.60 -1.24
C LYS A 34 -0.28 17.97 -2.58
N GLN A 35 0.43 17.03 -3.19
CA GLN A 35 1.11 17.14 -4.48
C GLN A 35 1.10 15.75 -5.12
N TYR A 36 1.41 15.67 -6.42
CA TYR A 36 1.54 14.41 -7.13
C TYR A 36 2.43 13.41 -6.38
N GLU A 37 1.91 12.20 -6.19
CA GLU A 37 2.62 11.09 -5.57
C GLU A 37 2.22 9.77 -6.24
N ARG A 38 3.20 8.87 -6.31
CA ARG A 38 3.02 7.48 -6.73
C ARG A 38 3.38 6.58 -5.57
N THR A 39 2.46 5.71 -5.19
CA THR A 39 2.73 4.62 -4.23
C THR A 39 2.62 3.28 -4.90
N GLU A 40 3.41 2.32 -4.42
CA GLU A 40 3.53 1.00 -5.03
C GLU A 40 3.50 -0.09 -3.97
N LEU A 41 2.87 -1.21 -4.30
CA LEU A 41 3.08 -2.47 -3.60
C LEU A 41 4.24 -3.21 -4.25
N LEU A 42 5.28 -3.50 -3.46
CA LEU A 42 6.40 -4.32 -3.89
C LEU A 42 6.26 -5.74 -3.34
N VAL A 43 6.58 -6.73 -4.17
CA VAL A 43 6.78 -8.13 -3.78
C VAL A 43 8.22 -8.48 -4.10
N ASP A 44 9.01 -8.81 -3.07
CA ASP A 44 10.44 -9.09 -3.19
C ASP A 44 11.22 -8.03 -4.00
N GLY A 45 10.86 -6.75 -3.79
CA GLY A 45 11.47 -5.60 -4.47
C GLY A 45 10.94 -5.31 -5.88
N VAL A 46 10.00 -6.11 -6.40
CA VAL A 46 9.39 -5.90 -7.72
C VAL A 46 8.03 -5.21 -7.56
N PRO A 47 7.72 -4.12 -8.28
CA PRO A 47 6.39 -3.50 -8.24
C PRO A 47 5.30 -4.40 -8.84
N TYR A 48 4.19 -4.58 -8.10
CA TYR A 48 3.03 -5.38 -8.54
C TYR A 48 1.77 -4.55 -8.79
N GLY A 49 1.68 -3.38 -8.18
CA GLY A 49 0.55 -2.48 -8.35
C GLY A 49 0.90 -1.11 -7.81
N TYR A 50 0.24 -0.08 -8.35
CA TYR A 50 0.49 1.30 -7.96
C TYR A 50 -0.81 2.10 -7.86
N ALA A 51 -0.77 3.19 -7.10
CA ALA A 51 -1.80 4.23 -7.05
C ALA A 51 -1.15 5.59 -7.33
N LEU A 52 -1.76 6.38 -8.21
CA LEU A 52 -1.35 7.74 -8.55
C LEU A 52 -2.36 8.71 -7.97
N ALA A 53 -1.93 9.54 -7.02
CA ALA A 53 -2.74 10.60 -6.48
C ALA A 53 -2.11 11.94 -6.85
N ASP A 54 -2.94 12.90 -7.23
CA ASP A 54 -2.52 14.27 -7.52
C ASP A 54 -3.61 15.24 -7.08
N VAL A 55 -3.22 16.47 -6.78
CA VAL A 55 -4.14 17.56 -6.48
C VAL A 55 -4.32 18.41 -7.74
N ALA A 56 -5.49 19.01 -7.92
CA ALA A 56 -5.66 20.02 -8.96
C ALA A 56 -4.75 21.23 -8.65
N ASN A 57 -4.09 21.79 -9.66
CA ASN A 57 -3.27 23.01 -9.51
C ASN A 57 -4.15 24.27 -9.48
N ASP A 58 -5.17 24.30 -8.63
CA ASP A 58 -6.12 25.41 -8.52
C ASP A 58 -5.77 26.41 -7.40
N GLY A 59 -4.68 26.18 -6.68
CA GLY A 59 -4.22 27.05 -5.60
C GLY A 59 -5.01 26.89 -4.31
N ASP A 60 -5.88 25.89 -4.22
CA ASP A 60 -6.65 25.59 -3.01
C ASP A 60 -5.91 24.65 -2.06
N THR A 61 -6.42 24.52 -0.83
CA THR A 61 -5.90 23.63 0.22
C THR A 61 -6.44 22.20 0.13
N ASP A 62 -6.76 21.74 -1.08
CA ASP A 62 -7.38 20.43 -1.30
C ASP A 62 -6.37 19.27 -1.18
N TYR A 63 -6.90 18.05 -1.17
CA TYR A 63 -6.11 16.81 -1.20
C TYR A 63 -6.50 15.97 -2.39
N GLY A 64 -5.49 15.49 -3.14
CA GLY A 64 -5.66 14.39 -4.07
C GLY A 64 -5.79 13.06 -3.32
N SER A 65 -6.55 12.11 -3.86
CA SER A 65 -6.55 10.75 -3.32
C SER A 65 -6.63 9.67 -4.38
N ALA A 66 -6.04 8.52 -4.08
CA ALA A 66 -6.12 7.34 -4.93
C ALA A 66 -6.12 6.08 -4.07
N SER A 67 -6.78 5.03 -4.57
CA SER A 67 -6.81 3.72 -3.91
C SER A 67 -6.44 2.61 -4.89
N GLN A 68 -5.88 1.52 -4.38
CA GLN A 68 -5.55 0.35 -5.17
C GLN A 68 -5.83 -0.93 -4.38
N ILE A 69 -6.16 -1.99 -5.10
CA ILE A 69 -6.31 -3.34 -4.56
C ILE A 69 -5.47 -4.32 -5.38
N VAL A 70 -4.71 -5.17 -4.70
CA VAL A 70 -3.91 -6.23 -5.31
C VAL A 70 -4.21 -7.54 -4.61
N VAL A 71 -4.44 -8.59 -5.39
CA VAL A 71 -4.68 -9.94 -4.89
C VAL A 71 -3.50 -10.82 -5.28
N LEU A 72 -2.80 -11.39 -4.30
CA LEU A 72 -1.58 -12.17 -4.49
C LEU A 72 -1.74 -13.57 -3.90
N LYS A 73 -1.06 -14.53 -4.53
CA LYS A 73 -0.91 -15.88 -4.00
C LYS A 73 0.50 -16.02 -3.41
N SER A 74 0.58 -16.43 -2.14
CA SER A 74 1.84 -16.84 -1.52
C SER A 74 1.92 -18.38 -1.45
N VAL A 75 3.11 -18.90 -1.75
CA VAL A 75 3.47 -20.30 -1.56
C VAL A 75 4.85 -20.31 -0.91
N LEU A 76 4.92 -20.86 0.31
CA LEU A 76 6.17 -21.01 1.09
C LEU A 76 7.02 -22.19 0.60
#